data_AF-J4GU53-F1
#
_entry.id   AF-J4GU53-F1
#
_cell.length_a   1.000
_cell.length_b   1.000
_cell.length_c   1.000
_cell.angle_alpha   90.00
_cell.angle_beta   90.00
_cell.angle_gamma   90.00
#
_symmetry.space_group_name_H-M   'P 1'
#
loop_
_entity.id
_entity.type
_entity.pdbx_description
1 polymer ?
#
loop_
_entity_poly.entity_id
_entity_poly.type
_entity_poly.pdbx_seq_one_letter_code
_entity_poly.pdbx_strand_id
1 'polypeptide(L)'
;MSEQTKVGASAAQAVEQGGIFAKLLVFAALLAIAPIASYFLSKDYLWDGNTVFAAITAIIAANAVLIGYIIVSIREERLGTTARGPAESKKNR
;
A
#
# COMPACT_ATOMS: atom_id res chain seq x y z
N MET A 1 24.06 -22.80 20.82
CA MET A 1 24.08 -21.54 20.03
C MET A 1 23.02 -21.48 18.91
N SER A 2 22.19 -22.52 18.70
CA SER A 2 21.23 -22.59 17.59
C SER A 2 19.82 -22.04 17.91
N GLU A 3 19.50 -21.81 19.20
CA GLU A 3 18.19 -21.30 19.62
C GLU A 3 18.12 -19.76 19.59
N GLN A 4 19.21 -19.05 19.92
CA GLN A 4 19.25 -17.59 19.84
C GLN A 4 19.09 -17.06 18.40
N THR A 5 19.57 -17.81 17.40
CA THR A 5 19.42 -17.45 15.99
C THR A 5 17.95 -17.53 15.50
N LYS A 6 17.16 -18.46 16.06
CA LYS A 6 15.74 -18.63 15.72
C LYS A 6 14.85 -17.55 16.34
N VAL A 7 15.13 -17.16 17.58
CA VAL A 7 14.39 -16.10 18.28
C VAL A 7 14.65 -14.73 17.66
N GLY A 8 15.90 -14.44 17.27
CA GLY A 8 16.25 -13.21 16.53
C GLY A 8 15.58 -13.12 15.15
N ALA A 9 15.51 -14.24 14.41
CA ALA A 9 14.83 -14.30 13.11
C ALA A 9 13.30 -14.10 13.22
N SER A 10 12.68 -14.66 14.27
CA SER A 10 11.25 -14.47 14.57
C SER A 10 10.90 -13.02 14.90
N ALA A 11 11.72 -12.34 15.72
CA ALA A 11 11.51 -10.94 16.07
C ALA A 11 11.70 -10.01 14.85
N ALA A 12 12.73 -10.25 14.02
CA ALA A 12 12.95 -9.50 12.79
C ALA A 12 11.79 -9.69 11.78
N GLN A 13 11.31 -10.92 11.60
CA GLN A 13 10.17 -11.20 10.73
C GLN A 13 8.86 -10.54 11.22
N ALA A 14 8.64 -10.45 12.54
CA ALA A 14 7.47 -9.79 13.10
C ALA A 14 7.51 -8.26 12.90
N VAL A 15 8.68 -7.64 13.05
CA VAL A 15 8.89 -6.21 12.80
C VAL A 15 8.71 -5.88 11.32
N GLU A 16 9.22 -6.72 10.42
CA GLU A 16 9.08 -6.57 8.97
C GLU A 16 7.62 -6.72 8.51
N GLN A 17 6.88 -7.70 9.06
CA GLN A 17 5.46 -7.86 8.80
C GLN A 17 4.63 -6.67 9.32
N GLY A 18 4.93 -6.18 10.54
CA GLY A 18 4.25 -5.02 11.12
C GLY A 18 4.36 -3.76 10.25
N GLY A 19 5.51 -3.54 9.61
CA GLY A 19 5.73 -2.41 8.71
C GLY A 19 4.87 -2.45 7.44
N ILE A 20 4.55 -3.64 6.92
CA ILE A 20 3.72 -3.83 5.72
C ILE A 20 2.24 -3.65 6.07
N PHE A 21 1.77 -4.25 7.17
CA PHE A 21 0.39 -4.10 7.64
C PHE A 21 0.02 -2.64 7.91
N ALA A 22 0.92 -1.88 8.53
CA ALA A 22 0.71 -0.45 8.77
C ALA A 22 0.51 0.33 7.45
N LYS A 23 1.31 0.03 6.42
CA LYS A 23 1.20 0.70 5.12
C LYS A 23 -0.06 0.31 4.37
N LEU A 24 -0.45 -0.97 4.42
CA LEU A 24 -1.73 -1.43 3.87
C LEU A 24 -2.91 -0.69 4.51
N LEU A 25 -2.91 -0.52 5.83
CA LEU A 25 -3.93 0.25 6.55
C LEU A 25 -3.93 1.72 6.13
N VAL A 26 -2.76 2.35 6.03
CA VAL A 26 -2.63 3.75 5.58
C VAL A 26 -3.14 3.91 4.15
N PHE A 27 -2.77 3.01 3.23
CA PHE A 27 -3.23 3.08 1.85
C PHE A 27 -4.73 2.78 1.70
N ALA A 28 -5.28 1.87 2.51
CA ALA A 28 -6.71 1.62 2.56
C ALA A 28 -7.47 2.87 3.04
N ALA A 29 -6.98 3.53 4.09
CA ALA A 29 -7.55 4.80 4.57
C ALA A 29 -7.40 5.91 3.51
N LEU A 30 -6.25 6.03 2.86
CA LEU A 30 -6.01 7.00 1.78
C LEU A 30 -6.93 6.78 0.59
N LEU A 31 -7.22 5.52 0.21
CA LEU A 31 -8.12 5.20 -0.88
C LEU A 31 -9.55 5.67 -0.61
N ALA A 32 -9.97 5.72 0.66
CA ALA A 32 -11.25 6.30 1.03
C ALA A 32 -11.17 7.84 1.11
N ILE A 33 -10.20 8.36 1.86
CA ILE A 33 -10.14 9.79 2.21
C ILE A 33 -9.74 10.64 1.01
N ALA A 34 -8.72 10.26 0.25
CA ALA A 34 -8.18 11.12 -0.79
C ALA A 34 -9.15 11.38 -1.96
N PRO A 35 -9.88 10.38 -2.50
CA PRO A 35 -10.86 10.63 -3.56
C PRO A 35 -12.06 11.44 -3.07
N ILE A 36 -12.51 11.21 -1.83
CA ILE A 36 -13.60 11.97 -1.20
C ILE A 36 -13.17 13.43 -1.00
N ALA A 37 -12.00 13.65 -0.41
CA ALA A 37 -11.44 14.99 -0.22
C ALA A 37 -11.25 15.69 -1.57
N SER A 38 -10.70 14.98 -2.56
CA SER A 38 -10.56 15.47 -3.92
C SER A 38 -11.91 15.92 -4.47
N TYR A 39 -12.96 15.08 -4.41
CA TYR A 39 -14.30 15.41 -4.88
C TYR A 39 -14.82 16.74 -4.32
N PHE A 40 -14.87 16.87 -2.98
CA PHE A 40 -15.47 18.05 -2.35
C PHE A 40 -14.61 19.30 -2.58
N LEU A 41 -13.30 19.19 -2.42
CA LEU A 41 -12.39 20.32 -2.63
C LEU A 41 -12.49 20.84 -4.05
N SER A 42 -12.55 19.94 -5.01
CA SER A 42 -12.50 20.34 -6.41
C SER A 42 -13.89 20.74 -6.96
N LYS A 43 -14.98 20.18 -6.42
CA LYS A 43 -16.35 20.69 -6.63
C LYS A 43 -16.46 22.17 -6.27
N ASP A 44 -15.96 22.57 -5.10
CA ASP A 44 -16.20 23.91 -4.57
C ASP A 44 -15.18 24.95 -5.08
N TYR A 45 -13.94 24.54 -5.40
CA TYR A 45 -12.87 25.48 -5.80
C TYR A 45 -12.53 25.46 -7.30
N LEU A 46 -12.75 24.35 -8.03
CA LEU A 46 -12.32 24.23 -9.43
C LEU A 46 -13.46 24.29 -10.45
N TRP A 47 -14.65 23.77 -10.12
CA TRP A 47 -15.75 23.67 -11.12
C TRP A 47 -17.07 24.25 -10.67
N ASP A 48 -17.07 25.18 -9.71
CA ASP A 48 -18.24 25.98 -9.31
C ASP A 48 -19.50 25.13 -9.06
N GLY A 49 -19.32 24.03 -8.32
CA GLY A 49 -20.40 23.11 -7.97
C GLY A 49 -20.68 22.00 -8.98
N ASN A 50 -20.04 21.95 -10.15
CA ASN A 50 -20.26 20.90 -11.15
C ASN A 50 -19.81 19.51 -10.64
N THR A 51 -20.78 18.66 -10.36
CA THR A 51 -20.58 17.34 -9.75
C THR A 51 -19.96 16.32 -10.69
N VAL A 52 -20.12 16.47 -12.01
CA VAL A 52 -19.58 15.53 -13.00
C VAL A 52 -18.08 15.69 -13.12
N PHE A 53 -17.59 16.93 -13.28
CA PHE A 53 -16.15 17.18 -13.31
C PHE A 53 -15.48 16.85 -11.96
N ALA A 54 -16.18 17.07 -10.85
CA ALA A 54 -15.72 16.65 -9.53
C ALA A 54 -15.61 15.13 -9.36
N ALA A 55 -16.59 14.39 -9.86
CA ALA A 55 -16.51 12.93 -9.87
C ALA A 55 -15.33 12.44 -10.73
N ILE A 56 -15.09 13.04 -11.89
CA ILE A 56 -13.95 12.68 -12.76
C ILE A 56 -12.62 12.88 -12.02
N THR A 57 -12.43 14.00 -11.36
CA THR A 57 -11.19 14.26 -10.62
C THR A 57 -11.03 13.36 -9.40
N ALA A 58 -12.12 13.00 -8.73
CA ALA A 58 -12.08 12.00 -7.66
C ALA A 58 -11.62 10.62 -8.19
N ILE A 59 -12.12 10.20 -9.36
CA ILE A 59 -11.69 8.95 -10.00
C ILE A 59 -10.21 9.02 -10.37
N ILE A 60 -9.74 10.14 -10.92
CA ILE A 60 -8.32 10.34 -11.23
C ILE A 60 -7.48 10.26 -9.95
N ALA A 61 -7.92 10.90 -8.86
CA ALA A 61 -7.24 10.85 -7.56
C ALA A 61 -7.17 9.44 -6.98
N ALA A 62 -8.25 8.64 -7.09
CA ALA A 62 -8.25 7.24 -6.64
C ALA A 62 -7.22 6.39 -7.39
N ASN A 63 -7.15 6.55 -8.72
CA ASN A 63 -6.16 5.85 -9.54
C ASN A 63 -4.73 6.30 -9.21
N ALA A 64 -4.52 7.59 -8.90
CA ALA A 64 -3.22 8.09 -8.47
C ALA A 64 -2.78 7.46 -7.13
N VAL A 65 -3.69 7.28 -6.17
CA VAL A 65 -3.40 6.58 -4.90
C VAL A 65 -3.04 5.12 -5.17
N LEU A 66 -3.78 4.43 -6.05
CA LEU A 66 -3.50 3.04 -6.41
C LEU A 66 -2.11 2.89 -7.05
N ILE A 67 -1.76 3.77 -7.98
CA ILE A 67 -0.42 3.78 -8.60
C ILE A 67 0.65 4.05 -7.53
N GLY A 68 0.42 5.00 -6.63
CA GLY A 68 1.31 5.29 -5.52
C GLY A 68 1.55 4.08 -4.61
N TYR A 69 0.48 3.34 -4.29
CA TYR A 69 0.56 2.09 -3.55
C TYR A 69 1.44 1.07 -4.28
N ILE A 70 1.18 0.83 -5.56
CA ILE A 70 1.94 -0.13 -6.37
C ILE A 70 3.44 0.23 -6.39
N ILE A 71 3.78 1.51 -6.59
CA ILE A 71 5.18 1.96 -6.59
C ILE A 71 5.83 1.69 -5.23
N VAL A 72 5.16 2.03 -4.13
CA VAL A 72 5.68 1.78 -2.79
C VAL A 72 5.84 0.28 -2.54
N SER A 73 4.84 -0.52 -2.88
CA SER A 73 4.88 -1.98 -2.75
C SER A 73 6.03 -2.60 -3.54
N ILE A 74 6.26 -2.17 -4.79
CA ILE A 74 7.38 -2.68 -5.60
C ILE A 74 8.73 -2.27 -4.99
N ARG A 75 8.84 -1.04 -4.46
CA ARG A 75 10.08 -0.60 -3.80
C ARG A 75 10.35 -1.41 -2.55
N GLU A 76 9.32 -1.66 -1.74
CA GLU A 76 9.41 -2.51 -0.56
C GLU A 76 9.74 -3.96 -0.92
N GLU A 77 9.13 -4.52 -1.98
CA GLU A 77 9.45 -5.86 -2.47
C GLU A 77 10.92 -5.95 -2.89
N ARG A 78 11.45 -4.95 -3.61
CA ARG A 78 12.87 -4.90 -3.99
C ARG A 78 13.81 -4.77 -2.78
N LEU A 79 13.42 -4.01 -1.76
CA LEU A 79 14.16 -3.88 -0.50
C LEU A 79 14.11 -5.17 0.33
N GLY A 80 12.98 -5.89 0.28
CA GLY A 80 12.74 -7.18 0.96
C GLY A 80 13.19 -8.42 0.17
N THR A 81 13.61 -8.27 -1.09
CA THR A 81 14.16 -9.36 -1.92
C THR A 81 15.51 -9.87 -1.37
N THR A 82 16.10 -9.20 -0.38
CA THR A 82 17.25 -9.74 0.37
C THR A 82 16.84 -10.70 1.51
N ALA A 83 15.55 -10.86 1.84
CA ALA A 83 15.11 -11.67 2.99
C ALA A 83 14.03 -12.74 2.73
N ARG A 84 13.36 -12.80 1.57
CA ARG A 84 12.43 -13.92 1.25
C ARG A 84 12.40 -14.30 -0.24
N GLY A 85 13.05 -15.41 -0.55
CA GLY A 85 12.54 -16.40 -1.51
C GLY A 85 12.79 -17.79 -0.93
N PRO A 86 12.13 -18.88 -1.36
CA PRO A 86 10.91 -19.06 -2.15
C PRO A 86 9.79 -19.75 -1.33
N ALA A 87 8.51 -19.43 -1.56
CA ALA A 87 7.41 -20.26 -1.08
C ALA A 87 6.68 -20.89 -2.28
N GLU A 88 6.69 -22.22 -2.30
CA GLU A 88 5.81 -23.11 -3.07
C GLU A 88 5.95 -23.18 -4.60
N SER A 89 6.87 -24.03 -5.08
CA SER A 89 6.63 -24.87 -6.27
C SER A 89 7.63 -26.02 -6.39
N LYS A 90 7.84 -26.86 -5.36
CA LYS A 90 8.44 -28.20 -5.53
C LYS A 90 8.03 -29.15 -4.40
N LYS A 91 6.85 -29.75 -4.49
CA LYS A 91 6.66 -31.15 -4.06
C LYS A 91 5.38 -31.76 -4.65
N ASN A 92 5.51 -32.27 -5.87
CA ASN A 92 4.74 -33.42 -6.37
C ASN A 92 5.51 -34.00 -7.56
N ARG A 93 6.58 -34.73 -7.24
CA ARG A 93 7.13 -35.81 -8.06
C ARG A 93 7.73 -36.85 -7.12
#